data_AF-A0A973EWA4-F1
#
_entry.id   AF-A0A973EWA4-F1
#
_cell.length_a   1.000
_cell.length_b   1.000
_cell.length_c   1.000
_cell.angle_alpha   90.00
_cell.angle_beta   90.00
_cell.angle_gamma   90.00
#
_symmetry.space_group_name_H-M   'P 1'
#
loop_
_entity.id
_entity.type
_entity.pdbx_description
1 polymer ?
#
loop_
_entity_poly.entity_id
_entity_poly.type
_entity_poly.pdbx_seq_one_letter_code
_entity_poly.pdbx_strand_id
1 'polypeptide(L)'
;MALVHEFERSGNWLFKRRSWLPLLLVFAGLAVMYFGKSQRIAFNPKTEILLLVISLFGEAVRIFAVGFAAKNTSGRNTVQGQIADDLNVTGIYSLMRHPLYFGNFFMWLGPALFLRSWQFVMFFFLLYWLYYERIMFAEEQFLRRKFGEKYDTWSEKVRAVIPRLKGYVPPALPFAFRDVLKREYNSFVNIFLIFLILDIARNYSLSGRLFITPMWIWIFVPAGIIWLIVRILYKKTKCLEDRQ
;
A
#
# COMPACT_ATOMS: atom_id res chain seq x y z
N MET A 1 -16.37 -23.78 -15.61
CA MET A 1 -15.03 -23.20 -15.88
C MET A 1 -14.10 -23.76 -14.82
N ALA A 2 -12.84 -24.10 -15.12
CA ALA A 2 -11.96 -24.64 -14.07
C ALA A 2 -11.65 -23.56 -13.02
N LEU A 3 -11.52 -23.95 -11.74
CA LEU A 3 -11.33 -23.04 -10.60
C LEU A 3 -10.13 -22.10 -10.80
N VAL A 4 -9.06 -22.61 -11.40
CA VAL A 4 -7.86 -21.84 -11.76
C VAL A 4 -8.20 -20.62 -12.62
N HIS A 5 -9.04 -20.80 -13.64
CA HIS A 5 -9.45 -19.72 -14.53
C HIS A 5 -10.37 -18.72 -13.83
N GLU A 6 -11.19 -19.17 -12.88
CA GLU A 6 -12.04 -18.28 -12.08
C GLU A 6 -11.21 -17.43 -11.10
N PHE A 7 -10.22 -18.03 -10.45
CA PHE A 7 -9.26 -17.33 -9.59
C PHE A 7 -8.48 -16.28 -10.38
N GLU A 8 -8.00 -16.65 -11.57
CA GLU A 8 -7.27 -15.73 -12.43
C GLU A 8 -8.15 -14.59 -12.95
N ARG A 9 -9.38 -14.90 -13.40
CA ARG A 9 -10.33 -13.89 -13.90
C ARG A 9 -10.74 -12.90 -12.81
N SER A 10 -11.07 -13.40 -11.62
CA SER A 10 -11.42 -12.57 -10.46
C SER A 10 -10.22 -11.74 -9.99
N GLY A 11 -9.02 -12.33 -9.93
CA GLY A 11 -7.78 -11.63 -9.62
C GLY A 11 -7.47 -10.49 -10.58
N ASN A 12 -7.59 -10.71 -11.89
CA ASN A 12 -7.41 -9.67 -12.91
C ASN A 12 -8.44 -8.54 -12.78
N TRP A 13 -9.69 -8.88 -12.49
CA TRP A 13 -10.74 -7.88 -12.24
C TRP A 13 -10.43 -7.02 -11.01
N LEU A 14 -10.00 -7.66 -9.90
CA LEU A 14 -9.62 -7.00 -8.66
C LEU A 14 -8.38 -6.13 -8.84
N PHE A 15 -7.39 -6.59 -9.61
CA PHE A 15 -6.17 -5.86 -9.92
C PHE A 15 -6.48 -4.54 -10.63
N LYS A 16 -7.36 -4.53 -11.64
CA LYS A 16 -7.73 -3.31 -12.36
C LYS A 16 -8.46 -2.29 -11.47
N ARG A 17 -9.15 -2.76 -10.42
CA ARG A 17 -9.94 -1.92 -9.50
C ARG A 17 -9.27 -1.68 -8.16
N ARG A 18 -7.99 -2.04 -8.01
CA ARG A 18 -7.29 -2.02 -6.72
C ARG A 18 -7.21 -0.68 -6.02
N SER A 19 -7.34 0.42 -6.76
CA SER A 19 -7.36 1.76 -6.19
C SER A 19 -8.66 2.10 -5.44
N TRP A 20 -9.76 1.37 -5.67
CA TRP A 20 -11.08 1.69 -5.10
C TRP A 20 -11.35 1.00 -3.75
N LEU A 21 -10.76 -0.18 -3.51
CA LEU A 21 -10.99 -0.92 -2.27
C LEU A 21 -10.49 -0.23 -0.99
N PRO A 22 -9.33 0.45 -0.99
CA PRO A 22 -8.99 1.46 0.01
C PRO A 22 -10.16 2.32 0.50
N LEU A 23 -10.99 2.82 -0.42
CA LEU A 23 -12.11 3.68 -0.09
C LEU A 23 -13.21 2.91 0.63
N LEU A 24 -13.48 1.66 0.23
CA LEU A 24 -14.43 0.80 0.92
C LEU A 24 -14.03 0.56 2.39
N LEU A 25 -12.74 0.35 2.65
CA LEU A 25 -12.22 0.21 4.02
C LEU A 25 -12.38 1.51 4.82
N VAL A 26 -12.13 2.67 4.21
CA VAL A 26 -12.35 3.98 4.86
C VAL A 26 -13.83 4.15 5.18
N PHE A 27 -14.74 3.91 4.23
CA PHE A 27 -16.19 4.02 4.47
C PHE A 27 -16.67 3.05 5.55
N ALA A 28 -16.25 1.79 5.51
CA ALA A 28 -16.56 0.81 6.54
C ALA A 28 -16.04 1.26 7.91
N GLY A 29 -14.83 1.82 7.97
CA GLY A 29 -14.26 2.33 9.20
C GLY A 29 -15.04 3.52 9.77
N LEU A 30 -15.38 4.49 8.92
CA LEU A 30 -16.21 5.64 9.31
C LEU A 30 -17.60 5.20 9.79
N ALA A 31 -18.21 4.22 9.12
CA ALA A 31 -19.49 3.65 9.55
C ALA A 31 -19.38 3.00 10.93
N VAL A 32 -18.33 2.21 11.19
CA VAL A 32 -18.08 1.61 12.52
C VAL A 32 -17.93 2.69 13.59
N MET A 33 -17.23 3.78 13.31
CA MET A 33 -17.08 4.89 14.27
C MET A 33 -18.38 5.66 14.51
N TYR A 34 -19.24 5.77 13.50
CA TYR A 34 -20.52 6.47 13.61
C TYR A 34 -21.59 5.64 14.33
N PHE A 35 -21.72 4.36 13.97
CA PHE A 35 -22.71 3.45 14.58
C PHE A 35 -22.24 2.87 15.91
N GLY A 36 -20.93 2.69 16.09
CA GLY A 36 -20.31 2.18 17.30
C GLY A 36 -20.27 3.18 18.44
N LYS A 37 -21.35 3.94 18.70
CA LYS A 37 -21.43 5.00 19.73
C LYS A 37 -21.01 4.57 21.15
N SER A 38 -20.94 3.26 21.41
CA SER A 38 -20.44 2.69 22.67
C SER A 38 -18.90 2.66 22.78
N GLN A 39 -18.16 2.76 21.66
CA GLN A 39 -16.70 2.75 21.61
C GLN A 39 -16.19 4.18 21.79
N ARG A 40 -15.87 4.58 23.02
CA ARG A 40 -15.22 5.88 23.27
C ARG A 40 -13.73 5.81 22.93
N ILE A 41 -13.39 6.13 21.68
CA ILE A 41 -12.00 6.21 21.22
C ILE A 41 -11.39 7.53 21.70
N ALA A 42 -10.80 7.57 22.89
CA ALA A 42 -10.13 8.77 23.38
C ALA A 42 -8.84 9.07 22.61
N PHE A 43 -8.57 10.36 22.37
CA PHE A 43 -7.29 10.80 21.79
C PHE A 43 -6.12 10.39 22.70
N ASN A 44 -5.11 9.75 22.11
CA ASN A 44 -3.85 9.47 22.80
C ASN A 44 -2.69 9.68 21.82
N PRO A 45 -1.84 10.70 22.02
CA PRO A 45 -0.81 11.05 21.05
C PRO A 45 0.20 9.92 20.87
N LYS A 46 0.58 9.20 21.93
CA LYS A 46 1.55 8.11 21.85
C LYS A 46 1.02 6.97 20.99
N THR A 47 -0.25 6.58 21.20
CA THR A 47 -0.83 5.52 20.38
C THR A 47 -1.02 5.96 18.94
N GLU A 48 -1.51 7.18 18.72
CA GLU A 48 -1.75 7.67 17.36
C GLU A 48 -0.46 7.80 16.54
N ILE A 49 0.62 8.25 17.18
CA ILE A 49 1.97 8.25 16.57
C ILE A 49 2.41 6.82 16.26
N LEU A 50 2.20 5.85 17.16
CA LEU A 50 2.53 4.44 16.90
C LEU A 50 1.78 3.90 15.68
N LEU A 51 0.48 4.18 15.55
CA LEU A 51 -0.34 3.75 14.42
C LEU A 51 0.10 4.40 13.10
N LEU A 52 0.49 5.68 13.15
CA LEU A 52 1.08 6.37 12.02
C LEU A 52 2.42 5.74 11.62
N VAL A 53 3.30 5.44 12.58
CA VAL A 53 4.60 4.77 12.34
C VAL A 53 4.41 3.40 11.69
N ILE A 54 3.42 2.61 12.11
CA ILE A 54 3.06 1.34 11.45
C ILE A 54 2.74 1.58 9.97
N SER A 55 2.00 2.63 9.66
CA SER A 55 1.63 2.95 8.28
C SER A 55 2.81 3.44 7.45
N LEU A 56 3.67 4.27 8.05
CA LEU A 56 4.91 4.76 7.44
C LEU A 56 5.93 3.65 7.21
N PHE A 57 5.96 2.63 8.07
CA PHE A 57 6.75 1.42 7.82
C PHE A 57 6.29 0.72 6.54
N GLY A 58 4.99 0.60 6.33
CA GLY A 58 4.42 0.08 5.08
C GLY A 58 4.85 0.89 3.85
N GLU A 59 4.80 2.23 3.95
CA GLU A 59 5.28 3.11 2.88
C GLU A 59 6.79 2.97 2.64
N ALA A 60 7.60 2.83 3.69
CA ALA A 60 9.05 2.63 3.57
C ALA A 60 9.37 1.33 2.83
N VAL A 61 8.65 0.23 3.10
CA VAL A 61 8.79 -1.02 2.35
C VAL A 61 8.50 -0.80 0.87
N ARG A 62 7.44 -0.05 0.54
CA ARG A 62 7.10 0.26 -0.85
C ARG A 62 8.13 1.13 -1.54
N ILE A 63 8.62 2.16 -0.86
CA ILE A 63 9.70 3.03 -1.34
C ILE A 63 10.93 2.18 -1.67
N PHE A 64 11.32 1.27 -0.78
CA PHE A 64 12.44 0.37 -1.01
C PHE A 64 12.20 -0.57 -2.20
N ALA A 65 11.01 -1.17 -2.30
CA ALA A 65 10.64 -2.06 -3.39
C ALA A 65 10.60 -1.34 -4.75
N VAL A 66 10.03 -0.14 -4.81
CA VAL A 66 9.95 0.67 -6.03
C VAL A 66 11.31 1.23 -6.43
N GLY A 67 12.11 1.67 -5.46
CA GLY A 67 13.40 2.31 -5.71
C GLY A 67 14.43 1.37 -6.33
N PHE A 68 14.31 0.06 -6.14
CA PHE A 68 15.20 -0.94 -6.75
C PHE A 68 14.53 -1.77 -7.86
N ALA A 69 13.28 -1.48 -8.21
CA ALA A 69 12.56 -2.20 -9.26
C ALA A 69 13.03 -1.76 -10.66
N ALA A 70 13.08 -2.71 -11.58
CA ALA A 70 13.33 -2.42 -12.99
C ALA A 70 12.23 -1.52 -13.60
N LYS A 71 12.56 -0.80 -14.68
CA LYS A 71 11.58 0.04 -15.39
C LYS A 71 10.38 -0.79 -15.86
N ASN A 72 9.20 -0.17 -15.89
CA ASN A 72 7.93 -0.82 -16.27
C ASN A 72 7.58 -2.09 -15.49
N THR A 73 8.12 -2.25 -14.29
CA THR A 73 7.71 -3.30 -13.34
C THR A 73 7.08 -2.68 -12.09
N SER A 74 6.29 -3.49 -11.37
CA SER A 74 5.74 -3.12 -10.06
C SER A 74 4.86 -1.85 -10.08
N GLY A 75 4.36 -1.47 -11.26
CA GLY A 75 3.69 -0.20 -11.53
C GLY A 75 2.21 -0.18 -11.11
N ARG A 76 1.60 1.02 -11.16
CA ARG A 76 0.15 1.21 -10.91
C ARG A 76 -0.71 1.03 -12.18
N ASN A 77 -0.21 0.28 -13.16
CA ASN A 77 -0.91 0.03 -14.41
C ASN A 77 -2.23 -0.70 -14.11
N THR A 78 -3.34 -0.04 -14.38
CA THR A 78 -4.71 -0.53 -14.15
C THR A 78 -5.46 -0.61 -15.47
N VAL A 79 -5.25 0.35 -16.38
CA VAL A 79 -5.89 0.40 -17.70
C VAL A 79 -5.30 -0.62 -18.66
N GLN A 80 -3.97 -0.67 -18.82
CA GLN A 80 -3.30 -1.65 -19.69
C GLN A 80 -3.24 -3.06 -19.09
N GLY A 81 -3.66 -3.25 -17.84
CA GLY A 81 -3.49 -4.51 -17.12
C GLY A 81 -2.08 -4.67 -16.54
N GLN A 82 -1.64 -5.92 -16.40
CA GLN A 82 -0.33 -6.25 -15.84
C GLN A 82 0.78 -5.98 -16.86
N ILE A 83 1.84 -5.29 -16.43
CA ILE A 83 3.02 -4.98 -17.23
C ILE A 83 4.25 -5.32 -16.39
N ALA A 84 5.21 -6.03 -16.98
CA ALA A 84 6.49 -6.34 -16.36
C ALA A 84 7.53 -6.57 -17.45
N ASP A 85 8.42 -5.62 -17.72
CA ASP A 85 9.45 -5.78 -18.76
C ASP A 85 10.59 -6.71 -18.32
N ASP A 86 10.83 -6.81 -17.02
CA ASP A 86 11.74 -7.79 -16.41
C ASP A 86 11.10 -8.39 -15.14
N LEU A 87 11.71 -9.47 -14.66
CA LEU A 87 11.38 -10.12 -13.40
C LEU A 87 12.30 -9.59 -12.30
N ASN A 88 11.75 -8.85 -11.34
CA ASN A 88 12.50 -8.41 -10.17
C ASN A 88 12.81 -9.60 -9.26
N VAL A 89 14.09 -9.95 -9.09
CA VAL A 89 14.53 -11.09 -8.27
C VAL A 89 15.56 -10.72 -7.19
N THR A 90 16.04 -9.48 -7.18
CA THR A 90 17.06 -8.97 -6.25
C THR A 90 16.49 -7.94 -5.27
N GLY A 91 17.29 -7.52 -4.28
CA GLY A 91 16.85 -6.64 -3.21
C GLY A 91 15.73 -7.29 -2.39
N ILE A 92 14.68 -6.53 -2.08
CA ILE A 92 13.55 -7.07 -1.31
C ILE A 92 12.81 -8.21 -2.02
N TYR A 93 12.86 -8.27 -3.36
CA TYR A 93 12.27 -9.37 -4.13
C TYR A 93 13.04 -10.70 -3.99
N SER A 94 14.25 -10.69 -3.43
CA SER A 94 14.95 -11.93 -3.05
C SER A 94 14.40 -12.54 -1.75
N LEU A 95 13.68 -11.76 -0.94
CA LEU A 95 13.14 -12.18 0.36
C LEU A 95 11.64 -12.51 0.29
N MET A 96 10.88 -11.84 -0.57
CA MET A 96 9.46 -12.08 -0.80
C MET A 96 9.05 -11.72 -2.23
N ARG A 97 8.02 -12.37 -2.78
CA ARG A 97 7.56 -12.11 -4.15
C ARG A 97 6.70 -10.85 -4.27
N HIS A 98 5.97 -10.48 -3.22
CA HIS A 98 4.96 -9.40 -3.25
C HIS A 98 5.20 -8.28 -2.21
N PRO A 99 6.37 -7.60 -2.22
CA PRO A 99 6.71 -6.58 -1.23
C PRO A 99 5.80 -5.34 -1.25
N LEU A 100 5.23 -4.98 -2.41
CA LEU A 100 4.28 -3.87 -2.49
C LEU A 100 2.98 -4.15 -1.75
N TYR A 101 2.50 -5.40 -1.83
CA TYR A 101 1.32 -5.81 -1.08
C TYR A 101 1.66 -5.91 0.41
N PHE A 102 2.80 -6.50 0.78
CA PHE A 102 3.27 -6.44 2.17
C PHE A 102 3.32 -5.00 2.72
N GLY A 103 3.87 -4.04 1.97
CA GLY A 103 3.85 -2.63 2.36
C GLY A 103 2.44 -2.05 2.48
N ASN A 104 1.56 -2.31 1.49
CA ASN A 104 0.16 -1.91 1.56
C ASN A 104 -0.54 -2.43 2.81
N PHE A 105 -0.26 -3.66 3.23
CA PHE A 105 -0.87 -4.23 4.44
C PHE A 105 -0.60 -3.34 5.67
N PHE A 106 0.66 -2.98 5.90
CA PHE A 106 1.04 -2.14 7.03
C PHE A 106 0.53 -0.69 6.90
N MET A 107 0.49 -0.14 5.69
CA MET A 107 -0.14 1.17 5.42
C MET A 107 -1.61 1.21 5.88
N TRP A 108 -2.35 0.11 5.71
CA TRP A 108 -3.77 0.02 6.08
C TRP A 108 -4.00 -0.48 7.50
N LEU A 109 -3.03 -1.21 8.07
CA LEU A 109 -3.11 -1.73 9.43
C LEU A 109 -3.20 -0.60 10.46
N GLY A 110 -2.45 0.49 10.29
CA GLY A 110 -2.52 1.65 11.20
C GLY A 110 -3.93 2.27 11.29
N PRO A 111 -4.55 2.67 10.16
CA PRO A 111 -5.95 3.09 10.11
C PRO A 111 -6.93 2.06 10.69
N ALA A 112 -6.76 0.76 10.39
CA ALA A 112 -7.64 -0.27 10.93
C ALA A 112 -7.56 -0.38 12.46
N LEU A 113 -6.35 -0.28 13.03
CA LEU A 113 -6.11 -0.26 14.47
C LEU A 113 -6.60 1.04 15.14
N PHE A 114 -6.67 2.15 14.40
CA PHE A 114 -7.16 3.44 14.92
C PHE A 114 -8.59 3.32 15.48
N LEU A 115 -9.41 2.46 14.88
CA LEU A 115 -10.78 2.22 15.30
C LEU A 115 -10.93 1.55 16.66
N ARG A 116 -9.84 1.00 17.24
CA ARG A 116 -9.85 0.26 18.52
C ARG A 116 -10.86 -0.89 18.59
N SER A 117 -11.30 -1.41 17.45
CA SER A 117 -12.22 -2.53 17.34
C SER A 117 -11.48 -3.78 16.87
N TRP A 118 -11.37 -4.77 17.76
CA TRP A 118 -10.79 -6.07 17.41
C TRP A 118 -11.58 -6.76 16.28
N GLN A 119 -12.90 -6.64 16.27
CA GLN A 119 -13.77 -7.18 15.21
C GLN A 119 -13.44 -6.56 13.86
N PHE A 120 -13.25 -5.23 13.80
CA PHE A 120 -12.87 -4.55 12.56
C PHE A 120 -11.48 -4.97 12.09
N VAL A 121 -10.53 -5.15 13.02
CA VAL A 121 -9.19 -5.65 12.67
C VAL A 121 -9.27 -7.06 12.09
N MET A 122 -10.01 -7.99 12.71
CA MET A 122 -10.20 -9.33 12.14
C MET A 122 -10.83 -9.29 10.75
N PHE A 123 -11.87 -8.46 10.57
CA PHE A 123 -12.50 -8.26 9.27
C PHE A 123 -11.52 -7.70 8.23
N PHE A 124 -10.72 -6.71 8.61
CA PHE A 124 -9.66 -6.15 7.77
C PHE A 124 -8.66 -7.21 7.34
N PHE A 125 -8.15 -8.04 8.26
CA PHE A 125 -7.22 -9.11 7.93
C PHE A 125 -7.81 -10.13 6.95
N LEU A 126 -9.04 -10.59 7.20
CA LEU A 126 -9.72 -11.54 6.33
C LEU A 126 -9.96 -10.96 4.93
N LEU A 127 -10.48 -9.74 4.85
CA LEU A 127 -10.73 -9.06 3.59
C LEU A 127 -9.41 -8.85 2.82
N TYR A 128 -8.36 -8.41 3.52
CA TYR A 128 -7.04 -8.21 2.94
C TYR A 128 -6.48 -9.51 2.38
N TRP A 129 -6.55 -10.61 3.14
CA TRP A 129 -6.12 -11.94 2.70
C TRP A 129 -6.84 -12.36 1.42
N LEU A 130 -8.17 -12.44 1.46
CA LEU A 130 -8.98 -12.93 0.34
C LEU A 130 -8.78 -12.06 -0.90
N TYR A 131 -8.61 -10.76 -0.71
CA TYR A 131 -8.43 -9.82 -1.79
C TYR A 131 -7.06 -9.94 -2.47
N TYR A 132 -5.98 -9.85 -1.70
CA TYR A 132 -4.63 -9.88 -2.25
C TYR A 132 -4.22 -11.28 -2.72
N GLU A 133 -4.74 -12.35 -2.13
CA GLU A 133 -4.53 -13.72 -2.63
C GLU A 133 -4.93 -13.82 -4.11
N ARG A 134 -6.11 -13.31 -4.47
CA ARG A 134 -6.62 -13.36 -5.85
C ARG A 134 -5.76 -12.54 -6.80
N ILE A 135 -5.34 -11.36 -6.36
CA ILE A 135 -4.48 -10.49 -7.17
C ILE A 135 -3.10 -11.12 -7.39
N MET A 136 -2.47 -11.58 -6.31
CA MET A 136 -1.18 -12.26 -6.36
C MET A 136 -1.28 -13.47 -7.28
N PHE A 137 -2.33 -14.29 -7.16
CA PHE A 137 -2.53 -15.42 -8.04
C PHE A 137 -2.55 -15.02 -9.52
N ALA A 138 -3.36 -14.02 -9.89
CA ALA A 138 -3.42 -13.55 -11.28
C ALA A 138 -2.07 -12.99 -11.77
N GLU A 139 -1.36 -12.24 -10.91
CA GLU A 139 -0.04 -11.69 -11.21
C GLU A 139 1.01 -12.78 -11.39
N GLU A 140 1.00 -13.81 -10.55
CA GLU A 140 1.90 -14.95 -10.70
C GLU A 140 1.60 -15.75 -11.97
N GLN A 141 0.33 -15.95 -12.35
CA GLN A 141 -0.02 -16.58 -13.63
C GLN A 141 0.47 -15.75 -14.84
N PHE A 142 0.36 -14.43 -14.77
CA PHE A 142 0.90 -13.54 -15.80
C PHE A 142 2.43 -13.60 -15.89
N LEU A 143 3.13 -13.50 -14.77
CA LEU A 143 4.59 -13.58 -14.72
C LEU A 143 5.09 -14.94 -15.18
N ARG A 144 4.43 -16.03 -14.78
CA ARG A 144 4.75 -17.38 -15.22
C ARG A 144 4.60 -17.55 -16.72
N ARG A 145 3.50 -17.07 -17.32
CA ARG A 145 3.33 -17.09 -18.78
C ARG A 145 4.36 -16.24 -19.52
N LYS A 146 4.80 -15.13 -18.93
CA LYS A 146 5.76 -14.21 -19.56
C LYS A 146 7.21 -14.68 -19.45
N PHE A 147 7.61 -15.23 -18.30
CA PHE A 147 9.01 -15.54 -17.98
C PHE A 147 9.30 -17.04 -17.84
N GLY A 148 8.28 -17.90 -17.89
CA GLY A 148 8.40 -19.36 -17.90
C GLY A 148 9.26 -19.90 -16.76
N GLU A 149 10.23 -20.73 -17.11
CA GLU A 149 11.13 -21.41 -16.17
C GLU A 149 11.92 -20.45 -15.27
N LYS A 150 12.26 -19.24 -15.75
CA LYS A 150 12.94 -18.21 -14.94
C LYS A 150 12.08 -17.82 -13.74
N TYR A 151 10.77 -17.67 -13.94
CA TYR A 151 9.83 -17.39 -12.86
C TYR A 151 9.70 -18.59 -11.92
N ASP A 152 9.49 -19.79 -12.46
CA ASP A 152 9.28 -21.01 -11.68
C ASP A 152 10.48 -21.25 -10.73
N THR A 153 11.70 -21.26 -11.28
CA THR A 153 12.96 -21.46 -10.51
C THR A 153 13.17 -20.42 -9.40
N TRP A 154 12.83 -19.16 -9.66
CA TRP A 154 12.94 -18.10 -8.65
C TRP A 154 11.84 -18.24 -7.58
N SER A 155 10.60 -18.50 -8.00
CA SER A 155 9.43 -18.54 -7.13
C SER A 155 9.45 -19.69 -6.12
N GLU A 156 10.04 -20.83 -6.49
CA GLU A 156 10.26 -21.98 -5.58
C GLU A 156 11.17 -21.63 -4.40
N LYS A 157 12.08 -20.67 -4.60
CA LYS A 157 13.05 -20.24 -3.57
C LYS A 157 12.50 -19.11 -2.72
N VAL A 158 11.44 -18.40 -3.12
CA VAL A 158 11.01 -17.15 -2.49
C VAL A 158 9.56 -17.23 -2.01
N ARG A 159 9.33 -16.83 -0.75
CA ARG A 159 7.99 -16.82 -0.15
C ARG A 159 7.11 -15.76 -0.79
N ALA A 160 5.79 -15.97 -0.83
CA ALA A 160 4.87 -15.01 -1.45
C ALA A 160 4.90 -13.64 -0.74
N VAL A 161 4.58 -13.60 0.56
CA VAL A 161 4.37 -12.35 1.31
C VAL A 161 5.28 -12.21 2.54
N ILE A 162 5.42 -13.27 3.35
CA ILE A 162 6.24 -13.20 4.57
C ILE A 162 7.73 -13.25 4.18
N PRO A 163 8.55 -12.24 4.56
CA PRO A 163 9.96 -12.20 4.19
C PRO A 163 10.71 -13.42 4.72
N ARG A 164 11.63 -13.94 3.90
CA ARG A 164 12.67 -14.84 4.39
C ARG A 164 13.66 -14.04 5.24
N LEU A 165 14.18 -14.68 6.30
CA LEU A 165 15.21 -14.08 7.17
C LEU A 165 16.64 -14.25 6.61
N LYS A 166 16.81 -15.06 5.55
CA LYS A 166 18.09 -15.37 4.90
C LYS A 166 17.90 -15.42 3.39
N GLY A 167 19.00 -15.28 2.64
CA GLY A 167 18.98 -15.33 1.18
C GLY A 167 18.77 -13.97 0.52
N TYR A 168 19.11 -12.89 1.22
CA TYR A 168 19.13 -11.55 0.62
C TYR A 168 20.18 -11.49 -0.50
N VAL A 169 19.74 -11.08 -1.68
CA VAL A 169 20.63 -10.79 -2.81
C VAL A 169 20.63 -9.26 -3.00
N PRO A 170 21.80 -8.59 -2.98
CA PRO A 170 21.87 -7.15 -3.19
C PRO A 170 21.18 -6.70 -4.48
N PRO A 171 20.56 -5.50 -4.51
CA PRO A 171 19.87 -4.99 -5.69
C PRO A 171 20.80 -4.92 -6.90
N ALA A 172 20.31 -5.38 -8.06
CA ALA A 172 21.06 -5.30 -9.32
C ALA A 172 21.12 -3.87 -9.89
N LEU A 173 20.17 -3.00 -9.50
CA LEU A 173 20.06 -1.63 -9.95
C LEU A 173 20.34 -0.66 -8.80
N PRO A 174 20.85 0.56 -9.08
CA PRO A 174 20.94 1.62 -8.08
C PRO A 174 19.55 2.12 -7.69
N PHE A 175 19.47 2.79 -6.54
CA PHE A 175 18.20 3.33 -6.04
C PHE A 175 17.68 4.48 -6.92
N ALA A 176 16.55 4.25 -7.59
CA ALA A 176 15.90 5.19 -8.49
C ALA A 176 15.02 6.21 -7.75
N PHE A 177 15.67 7.19 -7.09
CA PHE A 177 14.97 8.21 -6.27
C PHE A 177 13.87 8.96 -7.03
N ARG A 178 14.08 9.27 -8.31
CA ARG A 178 13.09 9.98 -9.15
C ARG A 178 11.82 9.15 -9.35
N ASP A 179 11.95 7.85 -9.58
CA ASP A 179 10.81 6.98 -9.80
C ASP A 179 10.01 6.74 -8.53
N VAL A 180 10.69 6.66 -7.39
CA VAL A 180 10.04 6.66 -6.07
C VAL A 180 9.18 7.91 -5.91
N LEU A 181 9.73 9.09 -6.14
CA LEU A 181 8.97 10.34 -6.03
C LEU A 181 7.75 10.36 -6.94
N LYS A 182 7.89 9.97 -8.22
CA LYS A 182 6.76 9.92 -9.16
C LYS A 182 5.65 8.95 -8.74
N ARG A 183 6.03 7.81 -8.14
CA ARG A 183 5.11 6.69 -7.91
C ARG A 183 4.46 6.75 -6.53
N GLU A 184 5.17 7.26 -5.53
CA GLU A 184 4.79 7.12 -4.12
C GLU A 184 4.34 8.44 -3.47
N TYR A 185 4.52 9.61 -4.10
CA TYR A 185 4.10 10.90 -3.49
C TYR A 185 2.62 10.93 -3.08
N ASN A 186 1.73 10.32 -3.87
CA ASN A 186 0.32 10.22 -3.52
C ASN A 186 0.06 9.27 -2.36
N SER A 187 0.74 8.11 -2.29
CA SER A 187 0.53 7.16 -1.17
C SER A 187 1.01 7.76 0.14
N PHE A 188 2.16 8.44 0.11
CA PHE A 188 2.71 9.14 1.26
C PHE A 188 1.70 10.14 1.86
N VAL A 189 1.18 11.10 1.07
CA VAL A 189 0.23 12.10 1.60
C VAL A 189 -1.10 11.47 2.03
N ASN A 190 -1.54 10.41 1.34
CA ASN A 190 -2.80 9.75 1.63
C ASN A 190 -2.82 9.09 3.01
N ILE A 191 -1.68 8.60 3.52
CA ILE A 191 -1.58 8.09 4.89
C ILE A 191 -2.02 9.19 5.86
N PHE A 192 -1.40 10.36 5.80
CA PHE A 192 -1.72 11.48 6.69
C PHE A 192 -3.15 11.97 6.51
N LEU A 193 -3.64 12.02 5.27
CA LEU A 193 -5.03 12.39 4.97
C LEU A 193 -6.03 11.43 5.62
N ILE A 194 -5.78 10.11 5.56
CA ILE A 194 -6.66 9.11 6.18
C ILE A 194 -6.70 9.29 7.70
N PHE A 195 -5.55 9.47 8.35
CA PHE A 195 -5.52 9.71 9.79
C PHE A 195 -6.21 11.03 10.17
N LEU A 196 -6.05 12.09 9.39
CA LEU A 196 -6.76 13.36 9.58
C LEU A 196 -8.28 13.17 9.50
N ILE A 197 -8.75 12.41 8.50
CA ILE A 197 -10.19 12.09 8.34
C ILE A 197 -10.70 11.28 9.54
N LEU A 198 -9.93 10.28 9.99
CA LEU A 198 -10.27 9.48 11.16
C LEU A 198 -10.29 10.30 12.46
N ASP A 199 -9.37 11.26 12.63
CA ASP A 199 -9.36 12.20 13.75
C ASP A 199 -10.63 13.06 13.78
N ILE A 200 -11.01 13.64 12.64
CA ILE A 200 -12.24 14.44 12.50
C ILE A 200 -13.47 13.58 12.83
N ALA A 201 -13.53 12.37 12.27
CA ALA A 201 -14.64 11.44 12.49
C ALA A 201 -14.75 11.03 13.97
N ARG A 202 -13.61 10.78 14.64
CA ARG A 202 -13.54 10.47 16.07
C ARG A 202 -14.05 11.65 16.90
N ASN A 203 -13.55 12.85 16.63
CA ASN A 203 -13.91 14.05 17.37
C ASN A 203 -15.40 14.38 17.22
N TYR A 204 -15.94 14.20 16.01
CA TYR A 204 -17.37 14.34 15.76
C TYR A 204 -18.20 13.27 16.51
N SER A 205 -17.80 12.00 16.45
CA SER A 205 -18.51 10.91 17.14
C SER A 205 -18.54 11.10 18.67
N LEU A 206 -17.45 11.63 19.26
CA LEU A 206 -17.37 11.87 20.70
C LEU A 206 -18.06 13.14 21.20
N SER A 207 -17.92 14.24 20.46
CA SER A 207 -18.30 15.58 20.94
C SER A 207 -19.50 16.20 20.21
N GLY A 208 -19.92 15.60 19.09
CA GLY A 208 -20.88 16.18 18.16
C GLY A 208 -20.34 17.37 17.35
N ARG A 209 -19.07 17.77 17.55
CA ARG A 209 -18.44 18.91 16.88
C ARG A 209 -17.34 18.46 15.92
N LEU A 210 -17.28 19.13 14.78
CA LEU A 210 -16.18 18.96 13.83
C LEU A 210 -15.01 19.84 14.28
N PHE A 211 -13.94 19.19 14.76
CA PHE A 211 -12.66 19.85 14.99
C PHE A 211 -11.52 18.87 14.75
N ILE A 212 -10.33 19.41 14.52
CA ILE A 212 -9.10 18.64 14.27
C ILE A 212 -8.19 18.80 15.49
N THR A 213 -7.60 17.71 15.94
CA THR A 213 -6.58 17.76 16.99
C THR A 213 -5.32 18.46 16.45
N PRO A 214 -4.74 19.45 17.15
CA PRO A 214 -3.59 20.23 16.64
C PRO A 214 -2.42 19.37 16.12
N MET A 215 -2.15 18.23 16.75
CA MET A 215 -1.12 17.28 16.30
C MET A 215 -1.28 16.88 14.82
N TRP A 216 -2.51 16.57 14.37
CA TRP A 216 -2.75 16.15 13.00
C TRP A 216 -2.59 17.29 11.99
N ILE A 217 -2.85 18.54 12.40
CA ILE A 217 -2.57 19.73 11.58
C ILE A 217 -1.06 19.87 11.37
N TRP A 218 -0.28 19.82 12.45
CA TRP A 218 1.18 19.97 12.41
C TRP A 218 1.90 18.87 11.62
N ILE A 219 1.30 17.68 11.51
CA ILE A 219 1.86 16.58 10.71
C ILE A 219 1.36 16.63 9.26
N PHE A 220 0.07 16.92 9.04
CA PHE A 220 -0.52 16.91 7.70
C PHE A 220 -0.03 18.07 6.83
N VAL A 221 0.14 19.27 7.39
CA VAL A 221 0.56 20.47 6.62
C VAL A 221 1.94 20.25 5.97
N PRO A 222 3.00 19.83 6.70
CA PRO A 222 4.29 19.51 6.08
C PRO A 222 4.19 18.41 5.00
N ALA A 223 3.42 17.34 5.26
CA ALA A 223 3.22 16.28 4.28
C ALA A 223 2.53 16.79 3.00
N GLY A 224 1.55 17.68 3.14
CA GLY A 224 0.88 18.36 2.02
C GLY A 224 1.81 19.28 1.23
N ILE A 225 2.71 19.99 1.89
CA ILE A 225 3.74 20.82 1.24
C ILE A 225 4.70 19.94 0.42
N ILE A 226 5.20 18.84 1.01
CA ILE A 226 6.07 17.88 0.31
C ILE A 226 5.35 17.35 -0.93
N TRP A 227 4.09 16.93 -0.78
CA TRP A 227 3.28 16.46 -1.90
C TRP A 227 3.13 17.52 -3.00
N LEU A 228 2.86 18.78 -2.63
CA LEU A 228 2.71 19.87 -3.58
C LEU A 228 4.00 20.10 -4.37
N ILE A 229 5.14 20.14 -3.70
CA ILE A 229 6.46 20.30 -4.32
C ILE A 229 6.70 19.16 -5.31
N VAL A 230 6.56 17.90 -4.87
CA VAL A 230 6.79 16.73 -5.73
C VAL A 230 5.80 16.70 -6.91
N ARG A 231 4.54 17.06 -6.68
CA ARG A 231 3.52 17.14 -7.73
C ARG A 231 3.86 18.20 -8.77
N ILE A 232 4.31 19.38 -8.34
CA ILE A 232 4.75 20.46 -9.25
C ILE A 232 5.97 19.97 -10.05
N LEU A 233 6.99 19.41 -9.40
CA LEU A 233 8.17 18.86 -10.08
C LEU A 233 7.80 17.76 -11.09
N TYR A 234 6.83 16.91 -10.77
CA TYR A 234 6.40 15.85 -11.68
C TYR A 234 5.55 16.36 -12.86
N LYS A 235 4.66 17.33 -12.63
CA LYS A 235 3.67 17.78 -13.64
C LYS A 235 4.10 19.00 -14.44
N LYS A 236 5.05 19.79 -13.94
CA LYS A 236 5.42 21.09 -14.51
C LYS A 236 6.88 21.20 -14.89
N THR A 237 7.74 20.26 -14.50
CA THR A 237 9.17 20.29 -14.86
C THR A 237 9.64 18.96 -15.44
N LYS A 238 10.75 19.01 -16.18
CA LYS A 238 11.45 17.81 -16.67
C LYS A 238 12.43 17.23 -15.64
N CYS A 239 12.48 17.79 -14.42
CA CYS A 239 13.47 17.40 -13.41
C CYS A 239 13.39 15.92 -13.01
N LEU A 240 12.19 15.35 -13.08
CA LEU A 240 11.97 13.95 -12.76
C LEU A 240 12.01 13.05 -13.99
N GLU A 241 12.06 13.57 -15.22
CA GLU A 241 12.21 12.72 -16.41
C GLU A 241 13.55 11.97 -16.38
N ASP A 242 13.54 10.73 -16.88
CA ASP A 242 14.77 9.99 -17.08
C ASP A 242 15.55 10.67 -18.20
N ARG A 243 16.79 11.09 -17.93
CA ARG A 243 17.69 11.46 -19.03
C ARG A 243 17.98 10.15 -19.78
N GLN A 244 17.65 10.13 -21.07
CA GLN A 244 18.05 9.07 -21.98
C GLN A 244 19.56 8.92 -21.98
#